data_AF-A0AA90Y6B3-F1
#
_entry.id   AF-A0AA90Y6B3-F1
#
_cell.length_a   1.000
_cell.length_b   1.000
_cell.length_c   1.000
_cell.angle_alpha   90.00
_cell.angle_beta   90.00
_cell.angle_gamma   90.00
#
_symmetry.space_group_name_H-M   'P 1'
#
loop_
_entity.id
_entity.type
_entity.pdbx_description
1 polymer ?
#
loop_
_entity_poly.entity_id
_entity_poly.type
_entity_poly.pdbx_seq_one_letter_code
_entity_poly.pdbx_strand_id
1 'polypeptide(L)'
;MNKRIITILGAVLLLLVAAMQGFDGVTARDIGQSPDLARPSVSTPVSIEQLTQHKSVVEYLQKHHRLPDFYITKQQARQKGWDPKEGNLCQVLPGRAIGGDRFSNRERQLPEAKGRNWREADVNYRCGHRGSDRLLYSNDGLIYLTQDHYKHFIRME
;
A
#
# COMPACT_ATOMS: atom_id res chain seq x y z
N MET A 1 10.34 -61.10 -0.62
CA MET A 1 10.89 -62.34 -1.23
C MET A 1 10.61 -62.24 -2.73
N ASN A 2 11.55 -61.71 -3.53
CA ASN A 2 12.41 -62.47 -4.46
C ASN A 2 11.56 -63.23 -5.52
N LYS A 3 11.67 -63.11 -6.84
CA LYS A 3 12.76 -62.80 -7.81
C LYS A 3 12.03 -62.73 -9.19
N ARG A 4 12.25 -61.72 -10.04
CA ARG A 4 13.20 -61.68 -11.18
C ARG A 4 12.89 -62.63 -12.37
N ILE A 5 13.06 -62.06 -13.59
CA ILE A 5 13.51 -62.67 -14.87
C ILE A 5 12.36 -63.12 -15.84
N ILE A 6 12.07 -62.43 -16.98
CA ILE A 6 12.82 -62.34 -18.28
C ILE A 6 12.63 -63.69 -19.06
N THR A 7 12.12 -63.85 -20.30
CA THR A 7 12.36 -63.20 -21.63
C THR A 7 11.53 -63.89 -22.74
N ILE A 8 11.24 -63.14 -23.83
CA ILE A 8 11.30 -63.48 -25.29
C ILE A 8 10.24 -64.37 -25.97
N LEU A 9 9.66 -63.81 -27.05
CA LEU A 9 9.42 -64.40 -28.39
C LEU A 9 8.92 -63.25 -29.30
N GLY A 10 9.38 -62.96 -30.52
CA GLY A 10 10.42 -63.47 -31.42
C GLY A 10 10.77 -62.31 -32.39
N ALA A 11 12.04 -62.10 -32.71
CA ALA A 11 12.71 -62.61 -33.91
C ALA A 11 12.44 -61.79 -35.20
N VAL A 12 13.48 -61.02 -35.58
CA VAL A 12 14.09 -60.91 -36.92
C VAL A 12 13.32 -60.16 -38.02
N LEU A 13 13.93 -59.06 -38.52
CA LEU A 13 14.36 -58.83 -39.94
C LEU A 13 14.73 -57.34 -40.12
N LEU A 14 15.98 -56.92 -39.87
CA LEU A 14 17.04 -56.62 -40.85
C LEU A 14 16.69 -55.64 -42.00
N LEU A 15 17.42 -54.51 -41.99
CA LEU A 15 17.98 -53.76 -43.12
C LEU A 15 17.09 -52.78 -43.92
N LEU A 16 17.35 -51.47 -43.80
CA LEU A 16 18.10 -50.68 -44.81
C LEU A 16 18.07 -49.18 -44.48
N VAL A 17 19.26 -48.58 -44.44
CA VAL A 17 19.50 -47.14 -44.34
C VAL A 17 19.27 -46.49 -45.71
N ALA A 18 18.49 -45.41 -45.77
CA ALA A 18 18.56 -44.46 -46.88
C ALA A 18 18.38 -43.04 -46.33
N ALA A 19 19.47 -42.28 -46.34
CA ALA A 19 19.46 -40.83 -46.18
C ALA A 19 18.83 -40.16 -47.42
N MET A 20 18.27 -38.96 -47.24
CA MET A 20 18.31 -37.78 -48.12
C MET A 20 16.99 -36.97 -48.05
N GLN A 21 17.12 -35.77 -47.47
CA GLN A 21 16.51 -34.49 -47.86
C GLN A 21 15.05 -34.42 -48.37
N GLY A 22 14.26 -33.59 -47.70
CA GLY A 22 13.02 -33.02 -48.23
C GLY A 22 12.28 -32.17 -47.20
N PHE A 23 12.50 -30.86 -47.22
CA PHE A 23 11.55 -29.89 -46.65
C PHE A 23 10.24 -30.03 -47.42
N ASP A 24 9.11 -30.18 -46.73
CA ASP A 24 7.82 -29.79 -47.28
C ASP A 24 6.84 -29.39 -46.17
N GLY A 25 6.33 -28.17 -46.29
CA GLY A 25 4.97 -27.83 -45.87
C GLY A 25 4.74 -27.51 -44.39
N VAL A 26 5.09 -26.29 -43.98
CA VAL A 26 4.31 -25.58 -42.98
C VAL A 26 2.86 -25.51 -43.46
N THR A 27 1.94 -26.20 -42.77
CA THR A 27 0.52 -25.87 -42.81
C THR A 27 0.17 -25.13 -41.53
N ALA A 28 -0.01 -23.83 -41.68
CA ALA A 28 -0.51 -22.93 -40.65
C ALA A 28 -1.96 -23.30 -40.31
N ARG A 29 -2.17 -24.02 -39.19
CA ARG A 29 -3.44 -24.12 -38.45
C ARG A 29 -3.27 -25.00 -37.21
N ASP A 30 -2.43 -24.60 -36.26
CA ASP A 30 -2.60 -25.05 -34.86
C ASP A 30 -1.72 -24.27 -33.85
N ILE A 31 -1.87 -22.95 -33.81
CA ILE A 31 -1.38 -22.16 -32.66
C ILE A 31 -2.54 -21.30 -32.17
N GLY A 32 -3.27 -21.85 -31.20
CA GLY A 32 -4.48 -21.22 -30.71
C GLY A 32 -4.85 -21.55 -29.27
N GLN A 33 -3.92 -21.98 -28.40
CA GLN A 33 -4.12 -21.86 -26.95
C GLN A 33 -2.79 -22.05 -26.22
N SER A 34 -2.06 -20.96 -26.00
CA SER A 34 -1.05 -20.91 -24.95
C SER A 34 -1.77 -20.48 -23.66
N PRO A 35 -1.57 -21.14 -22.51
CA PRO A 35 -2.20 -20.74 -21.26
C PRO A 35 -1.68 -19.35 -20.91
N ASP A 36 -2.61 -18.39 -20.88
CA ASP A 36 -2.37 -17.00 -20.50
C ASP A 36 -1.76 -16.98 -19.09
N LEU A 37 -0.42 -16.86 -19.04
CA LEU A 37 0.31 -16.64 -17.81
C LEU A 37 -0.21 -15.32 -17.24
N ALA A 38 -1.00 -15.42 -16.18
CA ALA A 38 -1.56 -14.33 -15.41
C ALA A 38 -0.56 -13.18 -15.30
N ARG A 39 -0.76 -12.14 -16.12
CA ARG A 39 -0.13 -10.84 -15.93
C ARG A 39 -0.53 -10.36 -14.54
N PRO A 40 0.41 -9.92 -13.69
CA PRO A 40 0.03 -9.28 -12.44
C PRO A 40 -0.82 -8.06 -12.80
N SER A 41 -2.06 -8.05 -12.30
CA SER A 41 -2.97 -6.92 -12.38
C SER A 41 -2.22 -5.66 -11.95
N VAL A 42 -2.13 -4.70 -12.86
CA VAL A 42 -1.54 -3.38 -12.62
C VAL A 42 -2.15 -2.83 -11.33
N SER A 43 -1.36 -2.78 -10.25
CA SER A 43 -1.82 -2.28 -8.95
C SER A 43 -2.17 -0.80 -9.10
N THR A 44 -3.45 -0.46 -9.04
CA THR A 44 -3.88 0.93 -8.92
C THR A 44 -3.17 1.55 -7.71
N PRO A 45 -2.54 2.72 -7.83
CA PRO A 45 -1.94 3.38 -6.68
C PRO A 45 -2.99 3.61 -5.58
N VAL A 46 -2.66 3.22 -4.34
CA VAL A 46 -3.54 3.38 -3.17
C VAL A 46 -3.88 4.86 -3.00
N SER A 47 -5.16 5.19 -2.85
CA SER A 47 -5.60 6.58 -2.75
C SER A 47 -5.21 7.21 -1.42
N ILE A 48 -5.09 8.55 -1.36
CA ILE A 48 -4.78 9.24 -0.09
C ILE A 48 -5.87 9.03 0.97
N GLU A 49 -7.12 8.83 0.54
CA GLU A 49 -8.23 8.47 1.43
C GLU A 49 -8.01 7.12 2.09
N GLN A 50 -7.58 6.12 1.33
CA GLN A 50 -7.24 4.80 1.86
C GLN A 50 -6.02 4.87 2.79
N LEU A 51 -4.97 5.62 2.40
CA LEU A 51 -3.76 5.78 3.20
C LEU A 51 -4.03 6.48 4.54
N THR A 52 -4.95 7.43 4.57
CA THR A 52 -5.24 8.24 5.77
C THR A 52 -6.35 7.67 6.64
N GLN A 53 -6.85 6.46 6.37
CA GLN A 53 -7.81 5.81 7.27
C GLN A 53 -7.25 5.75 8.69
N HIS A 54 -7.99 6.31 9.65
CA HIS A 54 -7.50 6.48 11.02
C HIS A 54 -6.98 5.18 11.64
N LYS A 55 -7.64 4.04 11.44
CA LYS A 55 -7.18 2.73 11.94
C LYS A 55 -5.78 2.39 11.42
N SER A 56 -5.56 2.48 10.12
CA SER A 56 -4.27 2.20 9.47
C SER A 56 -3.16 3.13 9.99
N VAL A 57 -3.47 4.40 10.23
CA VAL A 57 -2.50 5.37 10.75
C VAL A 57 -2.21 5.13 12.23
N VAL A 58 -3.20 4.75 13.04
CA VAL A 58 -3.01 4.34 14.45
C VAL A 58 -2.10 3.13 14.53
N GLU A 59 -2.38 2.07 13.76
CA GLU A 59 -1.56 0.85 13.72
C GLU A 59 -0.10 1.16 13.33
N TYR A 60 0.09 2.05 12.34
CA TYR A 60 1.42 2.48 11.94
C TYR A 60 2.14 3.26 13.05
N LEU A 61 1.44 4.19 13.72
CA LEU A 61 2.00 4.96 14.82
C LEU A 61 2.40 4.08 16.00
N GLN A 62 1.57 3.10 16.37
CA GLN A 62 1.89 2.13 17.43
C GLN A 62 3.15 1.33 17.10
N LYS A 63 3.29 0.89 15.85
CA LYS A 63 4.41 0.04 15.42
C LYS A 63 5.71 0.81 15.20
N HIS A 64 5.63 2.04 14.68
CA HIS A 64 6.79 2.78 14.19
C HIS A 64 7.12 4.03 15.00
N HIS A 65 6.26 4.44 15.93
CA HIS A 65 6.40 5.66 16.75
C HIS A 65 6.63 6.94 15.93
N ARG A 66 6.19 6.95 14.68
CA ARG A 66 6.27 8.07 13.74
C ARG A 66 5.14 8.00 12.73
N LEU A 67 4.79 9.13 12.12
CA LEU A 67 3.82 9.14 11.03
C LEU A 67 4.37 8.41 9.78
N PRO A 68 3.47 7.83 8.96
CA PRO A 68 3.80 7.41 7.61
C PRO A 68 4.41 8.53 6.76
N ASP A 69 5.27 8.18 5.81
CA ASP A 69 6.06 9.14 5.03
C ASP A 69 5.24 10.02 4.08
N PHE A 70 3.96 9.68 3.84
CA PHE A 70 3.05 10.50 3.02
C PHE A 70 2.53 11.75 3.76
N TYR A 71 2.72 11.84 5.07
CA TYR A 71 2.42 13.05 5.82
C TYR A 71 3.45 14.16 5.59
N ILE A 72 2.97 15.40 5.54
CA ILE A 72 3.78 16.61 5.41
C ILE A 72 3.27 17.68 6.37
N THR A 73 4.18 18.44 6.97
CA THR A 73 3.77 19.52 7.89
C THR A 73 3.06 20.64 7.14
N LYS A 74 2.23 21.42 7.84
CA LYS A 74 1.57 22.60 7.26
C LYS A 74 2.58 23.58 6.65
N GLN A 75 3.74 23.78 7.30
CA GLN A 75 4.79 24.67 6.80
C GLN A 75 5.35 24.19 5.46
N GLN A 76 5.77 22.92 5.39
CA GLN A 76 6.34 22.32 4.18
C GLN A 76 5.32 22.29 3.03
N ALA A 77 4.04 22.02 3.33
CA ALA A 77 2.98 22.06 2.33
C ALA A 77 2.80 23.47 1.74
N ARG A 78 2.74 24.50 2.59
CA ARG A 78 2.62 25.90 2.13
C ARG A 78 3.80 26.34 1.27
N GLN A 79 5.02 25.94 1.65
CA GLN A 79 6.23 26.20 0.85
C GLN A 79 6.16 25.58 -0.55
N LYS A 80 5.35 24.54 -0.75
CA LYS A 80 5.14 23.87 -2.04
C LYS A 80 3.84 24.31 -2.75
N GLY A 81 3.24 25.40 -2.32
CA GLY A 81 2.06 26.00 -2.98
C GLY A 81 0.71 25.58 -2.44
N TRP A 82 0.65 24.88 -1.30
CA TRP A 82 -0.63 24.58 -0.66
C TRP A 82 -1.27 25.87 -0.09
N ASP A 83 -2.45 26.19 -0.60
CA ASP A 83 -3.35 27.18 -0.02
C ASP A 83 -4.56 26.47 0.63
N PRO A 84 -4.72 26.56 1.96
CA PRO A 84 -5.87 26.00 2.66
C PRO A 84 -7.22 26.54 2.19
N LYS A 85 -7.27 27.82 1.75
CA LYS A 85 -8.50 28.47 1.28
C LYS A 85 -8.96 27.92 -0.06
N GLU A 86 -8.04 27.47 -0.90
CA GLU A 86 -8.34 26.85 -2.19
C GLU A 86 -8.56 25.34 -2.10
N GLY A 87 -8.22 24.71 -0.96
CA GLY A 87 -8.32 23.25 -0.82
C GLY A 87 -7.42 22.48 -1.79
N ASN A 88 -6.33 23.10 -2.26
CA ASN A 88 -5.57 22.63 -3.41
C ASN A 88 -4.48 21.58 -3.08
N LEU A 89 -4.45 21.00 -1.87
CA LEU A 89 -3.33 20.16 -1.42
C LEU A 89 -3.01 19.01 -2.39
N CYS A 90 -4.02 18.23 -2.80
CA CYS A 90 -3.80 17.12 -3.73
C CYS A 90 -3.42 17.56 -5.16
N GLN A 91 -3.66 18.82 -5.52
CA GLN A 91 -3.27 19.37 -6.82
C GLN A 91 -1.78 19.70 -6.83
N VAL A 92 -1.28 20.35 -5.76
CA VAL A 92 0.12 20.75 -5.64
C VAL A 92 1.02 19.64 -5.08
N LEU A 93 0.44 18.72 -4.30
CA LEU A 93 1.13 17.62 -3.61
C LEU A 93 0.30 16.33 -3.68
N PRO A 94 0.25 15.67 -4.85
CA PRO A 94 -0.48 14.40 -5.00
C PRO A 94 0.00 13.34 -4.00
N GLY A 95 -0.95 12.62 -3.39
CA GLY A 95 -0.65 11.55 -2.44
C GLY A 95 -0.10 12.02 -1.09
N ARG A 96 -0.29 13.30 -0.72
CA ARG A 96 0.12 13.84 0.59
C ARG A 96 -1.07 14.22 1.46
N ALA A 97 -0.87 14.13 2.77
CA ALA A 97 -1.81 14.60 3.79
C ALA A 97 -1.09 15.47 4.82
N ILE A 98 -1.83 16.37 5.49
CA ILE A 98 -1.25 17.26 6.52
C ILE A 98 -1.04 16.51 7.82
N GLY A 99 0.15 16.61 8.41
CA GLY A 99 0.42 16.04 9.73
C GLY A 99 1.85 16.26 10.21
N GLY A 100 2.06 16.06 11.51
CA GLY A 100 3.36 16.21 12.16
C GLY A 100 3.55 17.53 12.92
N ASP A 101 2.63 18.48 12.75
CA ASP A 101 2.68 19.76 13.46
C ASP A 101 2.42 19.58 14.96
N ARG A 102 2.97 20.48 15.78
CA ARG A 102 2.78 20.50 17.23
C ARG A 102 1.31 20.82 17.57
N PHE A 103 0.69 19.97 18.36
CA PHE A 103 -0.59 20.25 19.00
C PHE A 103 -0.34 20.83 20.39
N SER A 104 -0.91 22.00 20.68
CA SER A 104 -0.59 22.77 21.88
C SER A 104 -1.33 22.32 23.14
N ASN A 105 -2.41 21.55 23.00
CA ASN A 105 -3.29 21.11 24.11
C ASN A 105 -3.72 22.27 25.03
N ARG A 106 -4.01 23.46 24.48
CA ARG A 106 -4.34 24.68 25.26
C ARG A 106 -5.56 24.48 26.18
N GLU A 107 -6.53 23.70 25.73
CA GLU A 107 -7.75 23.41 26.47
C GLU A 107 -7.58 22.28 27.49
N ARG A 108 -6.38 21.66 27.55
CA ARG A 108 -6.02 20.60 28.51
C ARG A 108 -6.97 19.40 28.53
N GLN A 109 -7.58 19.10 27.38
CA GLN A 109 -8.46 17.94 27.23
C GLN A 109 -7.69 16.61 27.11
N LEU A 110 -6.42 16.67 26.72
CA LEU A 110 -5.53 15.51 26.69
C LEU A 110 -4.64 15.44 27.93
N PRO A 111 -4.26 14.24 28.41
CA PRO A 111 -3.41 14.08 29.59
C PRO A 111 -2.06 14.77 29.46
N GLU A 112 -1.68 15.55 30.46
CA GLU A 112 -0.36 16.19 30.54
C GLU A 112 0.61 15.38 31.41
N ALA A 113 1.90 15.40 31.04
CA ALA A 113 2.98 14.83 31.83
C ALA A 113 4.28 15.58 31.55
N LYS A 114 5.23 15.55 32.49
CA LYS A 114 6.54 16.21 32.31
C LYS A 114 7.26 15.62 31.10
N GLY A 115 7.62 16.46 30.14
CA GLY A 115 8.28 16.04 28.89
C GLY A 115 7.34 15.51 27.81
N ARG A 116 6.04 15.36 28.10
CA ARG A 116 5.05 15.00 27.08
C ARG A 116 4.81 16.16 26.13
N ASN A 117 4.89 15.87 24.84
CA ASN A 117 4.52 16.76 23.76
C ASN A 117 3.54 16.05 22.82
N TRP A 118 2.60 16.84 22.30
CA TRP A 118 1.55 16.36 21.40
C TRP A 118 1.78 16.85 19.99
N ARG A 119 1.43 16.02 19.02
CA ARG A 119 1.40 16.33 17.58
C ARG A 119 0.06 15.91 16.99
N GLU A 120 -0.28 16.50 15.86
CA GLU A 120 -1.53 16.22 15.15
C GLU A 120 -1.28 15.68 13.72
N ALA A 121 -2.23 14.90 13.21
CA ALA A 121 -2.27 14.45 11.81
C ALA A 121 -3.71 14.36 11.30
N ASP A 122 -3.95 14.78 10.07
CA ASP A 122 -5.24 14.60 9.40
C ASP A 122 -5.48 13.12 9.12
N VAL A 123 -6.70 12.65 9.36
CA VAL A 123 -7.13 11.30 8.99
C VAL A 123 -8.44 11.37 8.24
N ASN A 124 -8.76 10.29 7.51
CA ASN A 124 -9.93 10.18 6.65
C ASN A 124 -10.00 11.32 5.60
N TYR A 125 -8.86 11.74 5.06
CA TYR A 125 -8.74 12.88 4.13
C TYR A 125 -9.07 12.48 2.69
N ARG A 126 -9.96 13.25 2.03
CA ARG A 126 -10.52 12.91 0.72
C ARG A 126 -10.14 13.88 -0.41
N CYS A 127 -8.97 14.52 -0.30
CA CYS A 127 -8.60 15.68 -1.13
C CYS A 127 -9.55 16.88 -0.94
N GLY A 128 -9.22 18.02 -1.55
CA GLY A 128 -9.97 19.27 -1.35
C GLY A 128 -9.67 19.90 0.02
N HIS A 129 -10.68 20.55 0.60
CA HIS A 129 -10.58 21.09 1.95
C HIS A 129 -10.35 19.98 2.99
N ARG A 130 -9.57 20.31 4.03
CA ARG A 130 -9.33 19.40 5.14
C ARG A 130 -10.63 19.18 5.92
N GLY A 131 -10.92 17.93 6.28
CA GLY A 131 -12.06 17.56 7.13
C GLY A 131 -11.85 17.95 8.60
N SER A 132 -12.72 17.48 9.49
CA SER A 132 -12.64 17.68 10.95
C SER A 132 -11.76 16.66 11.68
N ASP A 133 -11.51 15.51 11.06
CA ASP A 133 -10.92 14.36 11.74
C ASP A 133 -9.39 14.49 11.90
N ARG A 134 -8.90 14.22 13.11
CA ARG A 134 -7.48 14.29 13.45
C ARG A 134 -7.08 13.20 14.42
N LEU A 135 -5.88 12.64 14.23
CA LEU A 135 -5.19 11.95 15.30
C LEU A 135 -4.32 12.93 16.08
N LEU A 136 -4.26 12.71 17.40
CA LEU A 136 -3.41 13.40 18.35
C LEU A 136 -2.52 12.34 18.96
N TYR A 137 -1.22 12.42 18.75
CA TYR A 137 -0.27 11.43 19.24
C TYR A 137 0.82 12.11 20.05
N SER A 138 1.18 11.47 21.15
CA SER A 138 2.20 11.94 22.07
C SER A 138 3.55 11.28 21.78
N ASN A 139 4.63 11.90 22.23
CA ASN A 139 5.97 11.32 22.13
C ASN A 139 6.17 10.09 23.03
N ASP A 140 5.28 9.85 23.98
CA ASP A 140 5.30 8.70 24.89
C ASP A 140 4.22 7.65 24.56
N GLY A 141 3.64 7.71 23.36
CA GLY A 141 2.87 6.59 22.79
C GLY A 141 1.34 6.67 22.92
N LEU A 142 0.79 7.63 23.66
CA LEU A 142 -0.65 7.85 23.69
C LEU A 142 -1.16 8.33 22.33
N ILE A 143 -2.32 7.80 21.91
CA ILE A 143 -2.98 8.18 20.66
C ILE A 143 -4.47 8.43 20.93
N TYR A 144 -4.96 9.58 20.44
CA TYR A 144 -6.35 9.97 20.50
C TYR A 144 -6.87 10.34 19.11
N LEU A 145 -8.16 10.14 18.89
CA LEU A 145 -8.90 10.57 17.70
C LEU A 145 -9.91 11.66 18.08
N THR A 146 -10.01 12.69 17.27
CA THR A 146 -11.17 13.60 17.23
C THR A 146 -11.80 13.52 15.85
N GLN A 147 -13.13 13.58 15.78
CA GLN A 147 -13.90 13.60 14.53
C GLN A 147 -14.75 14.87 14.39
N ASP A 148 -14.59 15.81 15.31
CA ASP A 148 -15.44 16.99 15.46
C ASP A 148 -14.62 18.26 15.66
N HIS A 149 -13.40 18.27 15.10
CA HIS A 149 -12.49 19.40 15.11
C HIS A 149 -12.09 19.79 16.54
N TYR A 150 -11.55 18.81 17.27
CA TYR A 150 -10.96 18.94 18.61
C TYR A 150 -11.96 19.19 19.74
N LYS A 151 -13.26 18.94 19.56
CA LYS A 151 -14.26 19.14 20.63
C LYS A 151 -14.31 17.94 21.59
N HIS A 152 -14.19 16.73 21.05
CA HIS A 152 -14.12 15.51 21.84
C HIS A 152 -12.98 14.62 21.37
N PHE A 153 -12.45 13.81 22.30
CA PHE A 153 -11.31 12.93 22.08
C PHE A 153 -11.63 11.50 22.51
N ILE A 154 -11.39 10.56 21.61
CA ILE A 154 -11.52 9.12 21.83
C ILE A 154 -10.12 8.56 21.98
N ARG A 155 -9.84 7.86 23.08
CA ARG A 155 -8.54 7.19 23.28
C ARG A 155 -8.46 5.96 22.37
N MET A 156 -7.35 5.85 21.66
CA MET A 156 -7.05 4.75 20.74
C MET A 156 -5.94 3.84 21.26
N GLU A 157 -5.03 4.38 22.10
CA GLU A 157 -3.94 3.70 22.80
C GLU A 157 -3.63 4.39 24.14
#